data_AF-A0A8X8CCQ4-F1
#
_entry.id   AF-A0A8X8CCQ4-F1
#
_cell.length_a   1.000
_cell.length_b   1.000
_cell.length_c   1.000
_cell.angle_alpha   90.00
_cell.angle_beta   90.00
_cell.angle_gamma   90.00
#
_symmetry.space_group_name_H-M   'P 1'
#
loop_
_entity.id
_entity.type
_entity.pdbx_description
1 polymer ?
#
loop_
_entity_poly.entity_id
_entity_poly.type
_entity_poly.pdbx_seq_one_letter_code
_entity_poly.pdbx_strand_id
1 'polypeptide(L)'
;MSRKKLIIPSIPLANVLIFILLGFVAATEDEQKEFYIVYLGDQPVDNVSAVKTHMDVLLSIKRSDVEARESIIYSYTKIFNAFAAKLSKAEASKLSRREEVLSVFPNRYHKLHTTKSWDFIGLPNTAKRNLKMERNIVVGLLDTGF
;
A
#
# COMPACT_ATOMS: atom_id res chain seq x y z
N MET A 1 40.97 -58.16 -18.07
CA MET A 1 39.98 -57.27 -17.39
C MET A 1 40.50 -55.84 -17.44
N SER A 2 40.03 -55.03 -18.41
CA SER A 2 40.58 -53.68 -18.64
C SER A 2 39.90 -52.66 -17.72
N ARG A 3 40.68 -51.99 -16.86
CA ARG A 3 40.19 -50.90 -16.01
C ARG A 3 40.02 -49.65 -16.88
N LYS A 4 38.78 -49.27 -17.18
CA LYS A 4 38.47 -47.98 -17.81
C LYS A 4 38.83 -46.86 -16.82
N LYS A 5 39.76 -45.97 -17.18
CA LYS A 5 40.06 -44.76 -16.41
C LYS A 5 38.89 -43.79 -16.57
N LEU A 6 38.33 -43.35 -15.44
CA LEU A 6 37.27 -42.33 -15.41
C LEU A 6 37.92 -40.96 -15.65
N ILE A 7 37.60 -40.31 -16.77
CA ILE A 7 38.07 -38.95 -17.08
C ILE A 7 37.02 -37.99 -16.52
N ILE A 8 37.38 -37.23 -15.49
CA ILE A 8 36.54 -36.14 -14.97
C ILE A 8 36.85 -34.91 -15.84
N PRO A 9 35.89 -34.34 -16.58
CA PRO A 9 36.14 -33.18 -17.41
C PRO A 9 36.44 -31.96 -16.53
N SER A 10 37.54 -31.27 -16.81
CA SER A 10 37.88 -30.00 -16.18
C SER A 10 36.93 -28.91 -16.68
N ILE A 11 36.08 -28.39 -15.79
CA ILE A 11 35.23 -27.24 -16.12
C ILE A 11 36.13 -26.01 -16.18
N PRO A 12 36.21 -25.29 -17.31
CA PRO A 12 37.06 -24.11 -17.42
C PRO A 12 36.54 -23.00 -16.51
N LEU A 13 37.47 -22.29 -15.85
CA LEU A 13 37.16 -21.23 -14.87
C LEU A 13 36.22 -20.14 -15.43
N ALA A 14 36.29 -19.90 -16.74
CA ALA A 14 35.41 -18.97 -17.45
C ALA A 14 33.92 -19.35 -17.39
N ASN A 15 33.60 -20.64 -17.41
CA ASN A 15 32.21 -21.10 -17.30
C ASN A 15 31.66 -20.85 -15.91
N VAL A 16 32.49 -21.07 -14.86
CA VAL A 16 32.12 -20.76 -13.47
C VAL A 16 31.86 -19.26 -13.32
N LEU A 17 32.71 -18.42 -13.90
CA LEU A 17 32.54 -16.96 -13.88
C LEU A 17 31.25 -16.51 -14.60
N ILE A 18 30.94 -17.12 -15.75
CA ILE A 18 29.69 -16.88 -16.49
C ILE A 18 28.46 -17.25 -15.65
N PHE A 19 28.47 -18.41 -15.00
CA PHE A 19 27.37 -18.82 -14.11
C PHE A 19 27.19 -17.86 -12.92
N ILE A 20 28.28 -17.36 -12.35
CA ILE A 20 28.23 -16.35 -11.28
C ILE A 20 27.62 -15.05 -11.80
N LEU A 21 28.05 -14.56 -12.97
CA LEU A 21 27.51 -13.34 -13.57
C LEU A 21 26.02 -13.47 -13.93
N LEU A 22 25.59 -14.60 -14.48
CA LEU A 22 24.16 -14.89 -14.75
C LEU A 22 23.34 -14.96 -13.46
N GLY A 23 23.90 -15.54 -12.39
CA GLY A 23 23.26 -15.56 -11.07
C GLY A 23 23.05 -14.16 -10.49
N PHE A 24 24.03 -13.26 -10.65
CA PHE A 24 23.90 -11.86 -10.23
C PHE A 24 22.85 -11.08 -11.03
N VAL A 25 22.72 -11.32 -12.34
CA VAL A 25 21.68 -10.69 -13.17
C VAL A 25 20.28 -11.22 -12.83
N ALA A 26 20.16 -12.49 -12.45
CA ALA A 26 18.90 -13.10 -12.04
C ALA A 26 18.47 -12.73 -10.61
N ALA A 27 19.40 -12.26 -9.77
CA ALA A 27 19.10 -11.71 -8.46
C ALA A 27 18.47 -10.32 -8.58
N THR A 28 17.22 -10.27 -9.04
CA THR A 28 16.39 -9.09 -8.83
C THR A 28 16.12 -9.03 -7.33
N GLU A 29 16.59 -7.99 -6.65
CA GLU A 29 16.06 -7.66 -5.32
C GLU A 29 14.54 -7.60 -5.45
N ASP A 30 13.84 -8.40 -4.64
CA ASP A 30 12.39 -8.27 -4.53
C ASP A 30 12.14 -6.86 -3.98
N GLU A 31 11.76 -5.93 -4.86
CA GLU A 31 11.58 -4.53 -4.50
C GLU A 31 10.59 -4.49 -3.34
N GLN A 32 11.05 -4.13 -2.16
CA GLN A 32 10.24 -4.13 -0.95
C GLN A 32 8.97 -3.29 -1.19
N LYS A 33 7.84 -3.98 -1.27
CA LYS A 33 6.54 -3.34 -1.49
C LYS A 33 5.90 -2.96 -0.16
N GLU A 34 5.49 -1.71 -0.05
CA GLU A 34 4.79 -1.15 1.11
C GLU A 34 3.38 -0.70 0.71
N PHE A 35 2.55 -0.32 1.68
CA PHE A 35 1.22 0.21 1.42
C PHE A 35 1.29 1.72 1.18
N TYR A 36 0.69 2.17 0.08
CA TYR A 36 0.58 3.58 -0.28
C TYR A 36 -0.87 3.96 -0.47
N ILE A 37 -1.16 5.24 -0.25
CA ILE A 37 -2.40 5.90 -0.65
C ILE A 37 -2.11 6.69 -1.92
N VAL A 38 -2.91 6.45 -2.96
CA VAL A 38 -2.91 7.18 -4.23
C VAL A 38 -4.17 8.03 -4.26
N TYR A 39 -4.00 9.35 -4.20
CA TYR A 39 -5.08 10.33 -4.11
C TYR A 39 -5.30 11.02 -5.45
N LEU A 40 -6.53 10.94 -5.97
CA LEU A 40 -6.94 11.47 -7.27
C LEU A 40 -7.79 12.75 -7.13
N GLY A 41 -8.20 13.10 -5.91
CA GLY A 41 -8.91 14.35 -5.62
C GLY A 41 -10.23 14.17 -4.87
N ASP A 42 -11.13 15.11 -5.12
CA ASP A 42 -12.45 15.19 -4.50
C ASP A 42 -13.37 14.02 -4.89
N GLN A 43 -14.56 13.99 -4.32
CA GLN A 43 -15.52 12.90 -4.51
C GLN A 43 -15.81 12.63 -6.01
N PRO A 44 -15.74 11.36 -6.45
CA PRO A 44 -16.07 11.01 -7.82
C PRO A 44 -17.57 11.13 -8.08
N VAL A 45 -17.94 11.45 -9.32
CA VAL A 45 -19.34 11.62 -9.75
C VAL A 45 -20.14 10.32 -9.61
N ASP A 46 -19.49 9.17 -9.82
CA ASP A 46 -20.08 7.84 -9.66
C ASP A 46 -19.09 6.87 -9.00
N ASN A 47 -19.58 6.09 -8.02
CA ASN A 47 -18.77 5.14 -7.25
C ASN A 47 -18.31 3.94 -8.09
N VAL A 48 -19.18 3.40 -8.95
CA VAL A 48 -18.83 2.22 -9.76
C VAL A 48 -17.75 2.60 -10.78
N SER A 49 -17.92 3.74 -11.43
CA SER A 49 -16.92 4.34 -12.31
C SER A 49 -15.60 4.65 -11.58
N ALA A 50 -15.65 5.11 -10.33
CA ALA A 50 -14.45 5.39 -9.54
C ALA A 50 -13.61 4.14 -9.26
N VAL A 51 -14.23 3.03 -8.83
CA VAL A 51 -13.50 1.77 -8.59
C VAL A 51 -12.85 1.26 -9.87
N LYS A 52 -13.55 1.36 -11.01
CA LYS A 52 -12.98 1.01 -12.31
C LYS A 52 -11.78 1.92 -12.64
N THR A 53 -11.91 3.22 -12.43
CA THR A 53 -10.83 4.19 -12.64
C THR A 53 -9.62 3.88 -11.78
N HIS A 54 -9.79 3.55 -10.50
CA HIS A 54 -8.69 3.13 -9.63
C HIS A 54 -7.93 1.93 -10.19
N MET A 55 -8.67 0.93 -10.68
CA MET A 55 -8.08 -0.26 -11.29
C MET A 55 -7.35 0.08 -12.58
N ASP A 56 -7.94 0.90 -13.46
CA ASP A 56 -7.32 1.37 -14.70
C ASP A 56 -6.02 2.14 -14.40
N VAL A 57 -6.01 2.97 -13.35
CA VAL A 57 -4.82 3.69 -12.89
C VAL A 57 -3.73 2.72 -12.42
N LEU A 58 -4.09 1.72 -11.61
CA LEU A 58 -3.15 0.74 -11.08
C LEU A 58 -2.60 -0.19 -12.18
N LEU A 59 -3.46 -0.64 -13.11
CA LEU A 59 -3.09 -1.49 -14.24
C LEU A 59 -2.00 -0.87 -15.12
N SER A 60 -1.99 0.45 -15.25
CA SER A 60 -0.97 1.16 -16.06
C SER A 60 0.48 0.96 -15.60
N ILE A 61 0.69 0.58 -14.33
CA ILE A 61 2.03 0.38 -13.76
C ILE A 61 2.33 -1.07 -13.38
N LYS A 62 1.32 -1.96 -13.43
CA LYS A 62 1.45 -3.39 -13.13
C LYS A 62 1.70 -4.20 -14.40
N ARG A 63 2.29 -5.40 -14.22
CA ARG A 63 2.63 -6.28 -15.35
C ARG A 63 1.44 -7.10 -15.84
N SER A 64 0.43 -7.28 -14.98
CA SER A 64 -0.77 -8.04 -15.31
C SER A 64 -1.97 -7.55 -14.50
N ASP A 65 -3.14 -7.91 -14.98
CA ASP A 65 -4.42 -7.65 -14.31
C ASP A 65 -4.56 -8.43 -12.99
N VAL A 66 -3.96 -9.61 -12.90
CA VAL A 66 -3.86 -10.38 -11.65
C VAL A 66 -3.02 -9.62 -10.62
N GLU A 67 -1.84 -9.13 -11.01
CA GLU A 67 -0.96 -8.38 -10.10
C GLU A 67 -1.63 -7.08 -9.62
N ALA A 68 -2.38 -6.39 -10.47
CA ALA A 68 -3.15 -5.21 -10.09
C ALA A 68 -4.24 -5.52 -9.06
N ARG A 69 -5.02 -6.59 -9.28
CA ARG A 69 -6.04 -7.04 -8.32
C ARG A 69 -5.47 -7.47 -6.98
N GLU A 70 -4.31 -8.12 -6.98
CA GLU A 70 -3.63 -8.51 -5.75
C GLU A 70 -2.98 -7.31 -5.02
N SER A 71 -2.64 -6.26 -5.77
CA SER A 71 -2.01 -5.07 -5.21
C SER A 71 -3.01 -4.08 -4.60
N ILE A 72 -4.25 -4.00 -5.09
CA ILE A 72 -5.24 -3.07 -4.53
C ILE A 72 -5.78 -3.58 -3.20
N ILE A 73 -5.82 -2.72 -2.19
CA ILE A 73 -6.30 -3.04 -0.84
C ILE A 73 -7.67 -2.45 -0.60
N TYR A 74 -7.87 -1.19 -1.02
CA TYR A 74 -9.12 -0.49 -0.80
C TYR A 74 -9.33 0.63 -1.81
N SER A 75 -10.59 0.89 -2.17
CA SER A 75 -11.02 2.02 -3.00
C SER A 75 -11.86 2.98 -2.17
N TYR A 76 -11.34 4.17 -1.91
CA TYR A 76 -12.07 5.27 -1.29
C TYR A 76 -12.88 5.99 -2.37
N THR A 77 -14.20 5.98 -2.24
CA THR A 77 -15.11 6.56 -3.26
C THR A 77 -16.15 7.51 -2.68
N LYS A 78 -16.28 7.58 -1.36
CA LYS A 78 -17.39 8.28 -0.70
C LYS A 78 -17.14 9.77 -0.50
N ILE A 79 -16.01 10.11 0.11
CA ILE A 79 -15.69 11.50 0.50
C ILE A 79 -14.56 12.05 -0.39
N PHE A 80 -13.69 11.17 -0.85
CA PHE A 80 -12.58 11.48 -1.73
C PHE A 80 -12.35 10.34 -2.71
N ASN A 81 -11.75 10.67 -3.85
CA ASN A 81 -11.37 9.73 -4.90
C ASN A 81 -9.92 9.28 -4.66
N ALA A 82 -9.73 8.08 -4.14
CA ALA A 82 -8.41 7.54 -3.83
C ALA A 82 -8.43 6.02 -3.74
N PHE A 83 -7.24 5.40 -3.76
CA PHE A 83 -7.12 3.98 -3.42
C PHE A 83 -5.85 3.68 -2.61
N ALA A 84 -5.93 2.63 -1.79
CA ALA A 84 -4.79 2.05 -1.10
C ALA A 84 -4.27 0.87 -1.91
N ALA A 85 -2.97 0.79 -2.14
CA ALA A 85 -2.35 -0.31 -2.86
C ALA A 85 -0.97 -0.68 -2.29
N LYS A 86 -0.58 -1.95 -2.45
CA LYS A 86 0.75 -2.46 -2.19
C LYS A 86 1.66 -2.18 -3.39
N LEU A 87 2.61 -1.28 -3.21
CA LEU A 87 3.47 -0.74 -4.28
C LEU A 87 4.94 -0.75 -3.87
N SER A 88 5.83 -0.93 -4.85
CA SER A 88 7.23 -0.56 -4.68
C SER A 88 7.41 0.95 -4.72
N LYS A 89 8.56 1.45 -4.27
CA LYS A 89 8.91 2.88 -4.38
C LYS A 89 8.93 3.35 -5.84
N ALA A 90 9.39 2.50 -6.75
CA ALA A 90 9.42 2.81 -8.18
C ALA A 90 7.99 2.92 -8.75
N GLU A 91 7.09 2.00 -8.39
CA GLU A 91 5.68 2.03 -8.78
C GLU A 91 4.98 3.28 -8.23
N ALA A 92 5.16 3.59 -6.94
CA ALA A 92 4.60 4.79 -6.31
C ALA A 92 5.08 6.08 -7.00
N SER A 93 6.37 6.15 -7.36
CA SER A 93 6.96 7.27 -8.08
C SER A 93 6.51 7.37 -9.54
N LYS A 94 6.12 6.26 -10.18
CA LYS A 94 5.49 6.29 -11.50
C LYS A 94 4.07 6.85 -11.41
N LEU A 95 3.29 6.40 -10.42
CA LEU A 95 1.94 6.90 -10.19
C LEU A 95 1.93 8.40 -9.86
N SER A 96 2.88 8.89 -9.07
CA SER A 96 2.96 10.31 -8.70
C SER A 96 3.26 11.26 -9.88
N ARG A 97 3.59 10.72 -11.06
CA ARG A 97 3.84 11.49 -12.29
C ARG A 97 2.68 11.49 -13.27
N ARG A 98 1.59 10.79 -12.93
CA ARG A 98 0.39 10.74 -13.75
C ARG A 98 -0.45 11.99 -13.54
N GLU A 99 -1.03 12.51 -14.60
CA GLU A 99 -1.82 13.76 -14.58
C GLU A 99 -3.04 13.65 -13.67
N GLU A 100 -3.70 12.48 -13.64
CA GLU A 100 -4.87 12.24 -12.81
C GLU A 100 -4.56 11.96 -11.32
N VAL A 101 -3.28 11.85 -10.94
CA VAL A 101 -2.85 11.55 -9.57
C VAL A 101 -2.33 12.81 -8.90
N LEU A 102 -3.04 13.30 -7.90
CA LEU A 102 -2.67 14.51 -7.16
C LEU A 102 -1.57 14.26 -6.12
N SER A 103 -1.60 13.11 -5.45
CA SER A 103 -0.52 12.74 -4.53
C SER A 103 -0.42 11.23 -4.31
N VAL A 104 0.79 10.78 -3.99
CA VAL A 104 1.07 9.40 -3.57
C VAL A 104 1.91 9.46 -2.31
N PHE A 105 1.45 8.83 -1.23
CA PHE A 105 2.15 8.85 0.05
C PHE A 105 2.05 7.50 0.78
N PRO A 106 3.06 7.13 1.60
CA PRO A 106 3.02 5.90 2.37
C PRO A 106 1.83 5.88 3.32
N ASN A 107 1.14 4.75 3.40
CA ASN A 107 0.12 4.50 4.40
C ASN A 107 0.75 4.54 5.80
N ARG A 108 0.09 5.19 6.76
CA ARG A 108 0.57 5.31 8.13
C ARG A 108 -0.45 4.72 9.10
N TYR A 109 0.04 3.88 9.99
CA TYR A 109 -0.74 3.43 11.14
C TYR A 109 -0.63 4.49 12.25
N HIS A 110 -1.79 4.97 12.71
CA HIS A 110 -1.86 5.93 13.80
C HIS A 110 -2.23 5.21 15.10
N LYS A 111 -1.50 5.50 16.17
CA LYS A 111 -1.84 5.01 17.52
C LYS A 111 -2.93 5.90 18.10
N LEU A 112 -4.07 5.32 18.44
CA LEU A 112 -5.14 6.02 19.13
C LEU A 112 -4.72 6.30 20.59
N HIS A 113 -5.12 7.46 21.12
CA HIS A 113 -4.60 7.99 22.39
C HIS A 113 -5.47 7.73 23.62
N THR A 114 -6.70 7.25 23.43
CA THR A 114 -7.65 7.06 24.52
C THR A 114 -8.41 5.75 24.35
N THR A 115 -8.83 5.20 25.50
CA THR A 115 -9.82 4.10 25.62
C THR A 115 -11.11 4.57 26.31
N LYS A 116 -11.10 5.81 26.84
CA LYS A 116 -12.16 6.41 27.65
C LYS A 116 -12.59 7.73 27.05
N SER A 117 -13.34 7.64 25.96
CA SER A 117 -13.82 8.77 25.18
C SER A 117 -14.41 9.91 26.02
N TRP A 118 -15.26 9.59 27.00
CA TRP A 118 -15.90 10.58 27.89
C TRP A 118 -14.91 11.32 28.78
N ASP A 119 -13.95 10.61 29.37
CA ASP A 119 -12.91 11.21 30.21
C ASP A 119 -11.98 12.10 29.36
N PHE A 120 -11.63 11.64 28.15
CA PHE A 120 -10.75 12.37 27.23
C PHE A 120 -11.30 13.72 26.80
N ILE A 121 -12.61 13.81 26.54
CA ILE A 121 -13.26 15.09 26.15
C ILE A 121 -13.68 15.95 27.36
N GLY A 122 -13.31 15.57 28.58
CA GLY A 122 -13.65 16.31 29.79
C GLY A 122 -15.13 16.21 30.19
N LEU A 123 -15.81 15.14 29.78
CA LEU A 123 -17.20 14.86 30.15
C LEU A 123 -17.32 13.50 30.87
N PRO A 124 -16.58 13.26 31.98
CA PRO A 124 -16.80 12.07 32.80
C PRO A 124 -18.24 12.02 33.35
N ASN A 125 -18.67 10.86 33.86
CA ASN A 125 -20.02 10.70 34.43
C ASN A 125 -20.34 11.68 35.57
N THR A 126 -19.31 12.24 36.22
CA THR A 126 -19.43 13.23 37.30
C THR A 126 -19.36 14.68 36.83
N ALA A 127 -19.22 14.92 35.52
CA ALA A 127 -19.08 16.26 34.97
C ALA A 127 -20.34 17.10 35.24
N LYS A 128 -20.15 18.33 35.71
CA LYS A 128 -21.23 19.30 35.81
C LYS A 128 -21.63 19.73 34.39
N ARG A 129 -22.88 19.43 34.01
CA ARG A 129 -23.39 19.64 32.65
C ARG A 129 -24.05 21.01 32.47
N ASN A 130 -23.82 21.64 31.32
CA ASN A 130 -24.56 22.82 30.86
C ASN A 130 -25.39 22.48 29.62
N LEU A 131 -26.57 21.90 29.85
CA LEU A 131 -27.43 21.37 28.78
C LEU A 131 -27.89 22.43 27.77
N LYS A 132 -27.92 23.72 28.15
CA LYS A 132 -28.30 24.80 27.22
C LYS A 132 -27.21 25.06 26.18
N MET A 133 -25.94 24.90 26.57
CA MET A 133 -24.77 25.08 25.72
C MET A 133 -24.39 23.79 24.97
N GLU A 134 -24.62 22.63 25.60
CA GLU A 134 -24.24 21.30 25.06
C GLU A 134 -25.27 20.68 24.11
N ARG A 135 -26.29 21.45 23.69
CA ARG A 135 -27.34 20.96 22.78
C ARG A 135 -26.95 21.14 21.30
N ASN A 136 -27.48 20.28 20.44
CA ASN A 136 -27.30 20.33 18.98
C ASN A 136 -25.84 20.22 18.51
N ILE A 137 -25.01 19.46 19.24
CA ILE A 137 -23.61 19.20 18.89
C ILE A 137 -23.41 17.69 18.73
N VAL A 138 -22.72 17.28 17.68
CA VAL A 138 -22.23 15.91 17.50
C VAL A 138 -20.71 15.94 17.56
N VAL A 139 -20.13 15.13 18.44
CA VAL A 139 -18.67 14.97 18.57
C VAL A 139 -18.32 13.55 18.12
N GLY A 140 -17.53 13.45 17.04
CA GLY A 140 -16.93 12.19 16.62
C GLY A 140 -15.56 12.02 17.25
N LEU A 141 -15.33 10.88 17.90
CA LEU A 141 -14.04 10.52 18.48
C LEU A 141 -13.67 9.10 18.03
N LEU A 142 -12.44 8.93 17.57
CA LEU A 142 -11.87 7.62 17.27
C LEU A 142 -11.06 7.15 18.48
N ASP A 143 -11.45 6.00 19.00
CA ASP A 143 -10.97 5.42 20.25
C ASP A 143 -10.70 3.92 20.01
N THR A 144 -9.82 3.30 20.80
CA THR A 144 -9.55 1.87 20.73
C THR A 144 -10.70 1.00 21.23
N GLY A 145 -11.60 1.54 22.07
CA GLY A 145 -12.81 0.86 22.55
C GLY A 145 -12.61 -0.17 23.68
N PHE A 146 -11.46 -0.15 24.38
CA PHE A 146 -11.14 -1.06 25.49
C PHE A 146 -11.47 -0.51 26.88
#